data_AF-A0A9D9N404-F1
#
_entry.id   AF-A0A9D9N404-F1
#
_cell.length_a   1.000
_cell.length_b   1.000
_cell.length_c   1.000
_cell.angle_alpha   90.00
_cell.angle_beta   90.00
_cell.angle_gamma   90.00
#
_symmetry.space_group_name_H-M   'P 1'
#
loop_
_entity.id
_entity.type
_entity.pdbx_description
1 polymer ?
#
loop_
_entity_poly.entity_id
_entity_poly.type
_entity_poly.pdbx_seq_one_letter_code
_entity_poly.pdbx_strand_id
1 'polypeptide(L)'
;MSGGHFDYQQWRIREIADTIERDIARALRPKPAMVHEDYWVIDEMESPHSYHSAGHYHTFSSYEEAESFLLSCGDIVNAEQKYADGSFFKNGTVFQSTRRYMKGTADDEQIPVLYVIRHCVFDHYPYDMDVLELNDETIETMKEAYWQIRIAGIYADRVDWMMSGDDGEDTMQERLKEELAALEKEIASKNWSHPYDGWDE
;
A
#
# COMPACT_ATOMS: atom_id res chain seq x y z
N MET A 1 18.79 -37.63 -21.53
CA MET A 1 17.84 -36.61 -21.03
C MET A 1 18.71 -35.46 -20.57
N SER A 2 18.87 -34.42 -21.39
CA SER A 2 19.62 -33.23 -21.00
C SER A 2 18.83 -32.54 -19.89
N GLY A 3 19.41 -32.46 -18.68
CA GLY A 3 18.76 -31.85 -17.52
C GLY A 3 18.69 -30.32 -17.57
N GLY A 4 18.77 -29.72 -18.78
CA GLY A 4 19.16 -28.33 -18.97
C GLY A 4 20.60 -28.09 -18.52
N HIS A 5 21.29 -27.14 -19.15
CA HIS A 5 22.58 -26.65 -18.67
C HIS A 5 22.43 -25.87 -17.34
N PHE A 6 21.29 -25.22 -17.16
CA PHE A 6 20.94 -24.41 -15.99
C PHE A 6 19.92 -25.06 -15.04
N ASP A 7 19.79 -26.39 -15.04
CA ASP A 7 18.85 -27.12 -14.16
C ASP A 7 17.41 -26.57 -14.25
N TYR A 8 17.00 -26.19 -15.47
CA TYR A 8 15.73 -25.55 -15.80
C TYR A 8 15.47 -24.18 -15.15
N GLN A 9 16.37 -23.61 -14.36
CA GLN A 9 16.10 -22.37 -13.59
C GLN A 9 15.65 -21.16 -14.44
N GLN A 10 15.86 -21.18 -15.75
CA GLN A 10 15.27 -20.24 -16.71
C GLN A 10 13.73 -20.08 -16.58
N TRP A 11 13.00 -21.11 -16.10
CA TRP A 11 11.54 -21.01 -15.87
C TRP A 11 11.20 -19.92 -14.85
N ARG A 12 12.05 -19.70 -13.84
CA ARG A 12 11.84 -18.66 -12.82
C ARG A 12 11.92 -17.26 -13.41
N ILE A 13 12.74 -17.05 -14.43
CA ILE A 13 12.85 -15.75 -15.11
C ILE A 13 11.52 -15.41 -15.78
N ARG A 14 10.89 -16.40 -16.43
CA ARG A 14 9.56 -16.24 -17.03
C ARG A 14 8.50 -15.94 -15.98
N GLU A 15 8.46 -16.67 -14.86
CA GLU A 15 7.50 -16.39 -13.78
C GLU A 15 7.61 -14.97 -13.21
N ILE A 16 8.83 -14.44 -13.10
CA ILE A 16 9.04 -13.06 -12.66
C ILE A 16 8.43 -12.09 -13.69
N ALA A 17 8.69 -12.30 -14.99
CA ALA A 17 8.09 -11.49 -16.05
C ALA A 17 6.55 -11.55 -16.00
N ASP A 18 5.98 -12.75 -15.87
CA ASP A 18 4.52 -12.95 -15.80
C ASP A 18 3.91 -12.27 -14.58
N THR A 19 4.62 -12.24 -13.45
CA THR A 19 4.19 -11.56 -12.24
C THR A 19 4.21 -10.04 -12.41
N ILE A 20 5.27 -9.50 -13.01
CA ILE A 20 5.35 -8.07 -13.33
C ILE A 20 4.22 -7.66 -14.27
N GLU A 21 3.95 -8.45 -15.32
CA GLU A 21 2.83 -8.20 -16.23
C GLU A 21 1.48 -8.20 -15.50
N ARG A 22 1.24 -9.17 -14.62
CA ARG A 22 0.02 -9.24 -13.80
C ARG A 22 -0.15 -8.03 -12.89
N ASP A 23 0.93 -7.56 -12.26
CA ASP A 23 0.88 -6.38 -11.40
C ASP A 23 0.67 -5.08 -12.18
N ILE A 24 1.28 -4.94 -13.37
CA ILE A 24 0.99 -3.82 -14.28
C ILE A 24 -0.49 -3.83 -14.65
N ALA A 25 -1.04 -4.98 -15.04
CA ALA A 25 -2.45 -5.08 -15.41
C ALA A 25 -3.37 -4.75 -14.22
N ARG A 26 -3.03 -5.22 -13.02
CA ARG A 26 -3.74 -4.91 -11.78
C ARG A 26 -3.73 -3.40 -11.48
N ALA A 27 -2.60 -2.73 -11.67
CA ALA A 27 -2.48 -1.29 -11.48
C ALA A 27 -3.25 -0.47 -12.53
N LEU A 28 -3.39 -1.00 -13.75
CA LEU A 28 -4.13 -0.37 -14.85
C LEU A 28 -5.65 -0.65 -14.82
N ARG A 29 -6.13 -1.48 -13.88
CA ARG A 29 -7.58 -1.71 -13.74
C ARG A 29 -8.29 -0.40 -13.39
N PRO A 30 -9.52 -0.19 -13.89
CA PRO A 30 -10.34 0.93 -13.46
C PRO A 30 -10.48 0.92 -11.93
N LYS A 31 -10.09 2.02 -11.31
CA LYS A 31 -10.13 2.16 -9.86
C LYS A 31 -11.60 2.35 -9.42
N PRO A 32 -12.04 1.70 -8.33
CA PRO A 32 -13.37 1.92 -7.80
C PRO A 32 -13.51 3.35 -7.27
N ALA A 33 -14.75 3.83 -7.14
CA ALA A 33 -15.00 5.09 -6.48
C ALA A 33 -14.50 5.02 -5.03
N MET A 34 -13.75 6.03 -4.60
CA MET A 34 -13.33 6.14 -3.21
C MET A 34 -14.54 6.45 -2.32
N VAL A 35 -14.52 5.89 -1.12
CA VAL A 35 -15.44 6.25 -0.05
C VAL A 35 -14.86 7.49 0.62
N HIS A 36 -15.70 8.52 0.71
CA HIS A 36 -15.40 9.73 1.47
C HIS A 36 -15.89 9.53 2.90
N GLU A 37 -14.98 9.53 3.85
CA GLU A 37 -15.34 9.54 5.26
C GLU A 37 -15.11 10.93 5.84
N ASP A 38 -16.18 11.49 6.41
CA ASP A 38 -16.19 12.79 7.09
C ASP A 38 -16.91 12.59 8.43
N TYR A 39 -16.13 12.55 9.51
CA TYR A 39 -16.65 12.33 10.85
C TYR A 39 -15.75 12.97 11.91
N TRP A 40 -16.29 13.09 13.11
CA TRP A 40 -15.59 13.57 14.28
C TRP A 40 -15.31 12.41 15.24
N VAL A 41 -14.16 12.43 15.89
CA VAL A 41 -13.81 11.49 16.95
C VAL A 41 -13.35 12.23 18.18
N ILE A 42 -13.47 11.56 19.32
CA ILE A 42 -12.87 12.00 20.57
C ILE A 42 -11.63 11.16 20.76
N ASP A 43 -10.50 11.81 20.89
CA ASP A 43 -9.27 11.13 21.25
C ASP A 43 -8.89 11.43 22.69
N GLU A 44 -8.47 10.38 23.39
CA GLU A 44 -8.10 10.37 24.79
C GLU A 44 -6.58 10.25 24.92
N MET A 45 -6.02 11.05 25.81
CA MET A 45 -4.60 10.99 26.19
C MET A 45 -4.49 10.63 27.68
N GLU A 46 -4.34 9.32 27.93
CA GLU A 46 -4.20 8.77 29.28
C GLU A 46 -2.74 8.72 29.77
N SER A 47 -1.77 9.02 28.92
CA SER A 47 -0.36 9.14 29.27
C SER A 47 0.37 10.10 28.33
N PRO A 48 1.55 10.64 28.73
CA PRO A 48 2.33 11.56 27.89
C PRO A 48 2.78 10.99 26.53
N HIS A 49 2.68 9.68 26.34
CA HIS A 49 3.20 8.97 25.18
C HIS A 49 2.15 8.08 24.48
N SER A 50 0.88 8.16 24.90
CA SER A 50 -0.20 7.34 24.33
C SER A 50 -1.39 8.21 23.98
N TYR A 51 -1.88 8.02 22.76
CA TYR A 51 -3.06 8.66 22.22
C TYR A 51 -3.90 7.59 21.52
N HIS A 52 -5.17 7.51 21.87
CA HIS A 52 -6.10 6.59 21.23
C HIS A 52 -7.50 7.19 21.22
N SER A 53 -8.31 6.79 20.24
CA SER A 53 -9.70 7.22 20.18
C SER A 53 -10.48 6.63 21.36
N ALA A 54 -11.14 7.51 22.10
CA ALA A 54 -11.91 7.18 23.29
C ALA A 54 -13.07 6.25 22.91
N GLY A 55 -13.07 5.03 23.45
CA GLY A 55 -14.10 4.04 23.17
C GLY A 55 -14.10 3.58 21.72
N HIS A 56 -13.01 2.90 21.30
CA HIS A 56 -12.81 2.24 20.01
C HIS A 56 -14.10 2.20 19.16
N TYR A 57 -14.12 2.94 18.04
CA TYR A 57 -15.21 2.99 17.06
C TYR A 57 -16.38 3.98 17.30
N HIS A 58 -16.30 4.89 18.27
CA HIS A 58 -17.24 6.02 18.33
C HIS A 58 -16.87 7.14 17.34
N THR A 59 -17.70 7.31 16.32
CA THR A 59 -17.65 8.43 15.37
C THR A 59 -18.91 9.29 15.51
N PHE A 60 -18.78 10.58 15.23
CA PHE A 60 -19.85 11.57 15.34
C PHE A 60 -20.02 12.32 14.02
N SER A 61 -21.24 12.75 13.73
CA SER A 61 -21.57 13.47 12.49
C SER A 61 -21.21 14.95 12.54
N SER A 62 -21.07 15.53 13.74
CA SER A 62 -20.65 16.92 13.93
C SER A 62 -19.82 17.11 15.21
N TYR A 63 -19.13 18.25 15.29
CA TYR A 63 -18.39 18.65 16.48
C TYR A 63 -19.31 18.77 17.71
N GLU A 64 -20.49 19.36 17.53
CA GLU A 64 -21.46 19.59 18.62
C GLU A 64 -21.99 18.27 19.20
N GLU A 65 -22.16 17.25 18.36
CA GLU A 65 -22.57 15.91 18.80
C GLU A 65 -21.46 15.25 19.64
N ALA A 66 -20.22 15.31 19.16
CA ALA A 66 -19.05 14.81 19.89
C ALA A 66 -18.86 15.55 21.23
N GLU A 67 -18.99 16.88 21.23
CA GLU A 67 -18.88 17.71 22.43
C GLU A 67 -19.98 17.41 23.43
N SER A 68 -21.23 17.30 22.96
CA SER A 68 -22.37 16.94 23.81
C SER A 68 -22.18 15.57 24.45
N PHE A 69 -21.71 14.58 23.68
CA PHE A 69 -21.40 13.25 24.20
C PHE A 69 -20.30 13.33 25.26
N LEU A 70 -19.20 14.02 24.97
CA LEU A 70 -18.05 14.13 25.86
C LEU A 70 -18.43 14.78 27.20
N LEU A 71 -19.22 15.86 27.17
CA LEU A 71 -19.69 16.56 28.37
C LEU A 71 -20.78 15.77 29.13
N SER A 72 -21.54 14.90 28.45
CA SER A 72 -22.56 14.06 29.09
C SER A 72 -21.97 13.02 30.06
N CYS A 73 -20.68 12.70 29.93
CA CYS A 73 -19.97 11.79 30.83
C CYS A 73 -19.90 12.29 32.29
N GLY A 74 -20.21 13.57 32.55
CA GLY A 74 -20.35 14.16 33.89
C GLY A 74 -19.02 14.43 34.63
N ASP A 75 -17.94 13.76 34.24
CA ASP A 75 -16.61 13.89 34.84
C ASP A 75 -15.62 14.63 33.93
N ILE A 76 -16.09 15.23 32.83
CA ILE A 76 -15.27 15.90 31.82
C ILE A 76 -15.73 17.35 31.66
N VAL A 77 -14.78 18.27 31.64
CA VAL A 77 -15.00 19.72 31.53
C VAL A 77 -14.00 20.34 30.56
N ASN A 78 -14.23 21.59 30.14
CA ASN A 78 -13.23 22.35 29.39
C ASN A 78 -11.91 22.39 30.17
N ALA A 79 -10.80 22.17 29.48
CA ALA A 79 -9.49 22.12 30.11
C ALA A 79 -9.04 23.49 30.60
N GLU A 80 -8.24 23.50 31.67
CA GLU A 80 -7.56 24.70 32.14
C GLU A 80 -6.62 25.23 31.04
N GLN A 81 -6.42 26.56 31.02
CA GLN A 81 -5.67 27.23 29.96
C GLN A 81 -4.25 26.65 29.74
N LYS A 82 -3.56 26.25 30.81
CA LYS A 82 -2.24 25.60 30.75
C LYS A 82 -2.21 24.31 29.93
N TYR A 83 -3.35 23.62 29.77
CA TYR A 83 -3.49 22.40 28.97
C TYR A 83 -4.03 22.69 27.56
N ALA A 84 -4.68 23.84 27.36
CA ALA A 84 -5.22 24.29 26.09
C ALA A 84 -4.19 25.03 25.20
N ASP A 85 -3.10 25.55 25.78
CA ASP A 85 -2.09 26.39 25.09
C ASP A 85 -1.12 25.60 24.18
N GLY A 86 -1.56 24.50 23.56
CA GLY A 86 -0.79 23.83 22.50
C GLY A 86 0.28 22.83 22.95
N SER A 87 0.56 22.75 24.25
CA SER A 87 1.62 21.85 24.80
C SER A 87 1.32 20.37 24.60
N PHE A 88 0.03 20.02 24.55
CA PHE A 88 -0.44 18.65 24.39
C PHE A 88 -1.13 18.42 23.05
N PHE A 89 -1.87 19.41 22.54
CA PHE A 89 -2.57 19.33 21.25
C PHE A 89 -2.34 20.61 20.45
N LYS A 90 -1.84 20.48 19.23
CA LYS A 90 -1.49 21.66 18.41
C LYS A 90 -2.68 22.52 17.99
N ASN A 91 -3.90 21.96 17.99
CA ASN A 91 -5.14 22.64 17.59
C ASN A 91 -6.37 21.93 18.21
N GLY A 92 -7.42 22.68 18.54
CA GLY A 92 -8.72 22.16 18.98
C GLY A 92 -9.07 22.51 20.43
N THR A 93 -10.36 22.41 20.77
CA THR A 93 -10.83 22.56 22.15
C THR A 93 -10.38 21.34 22.96
N VAL A 94 -9.61 21.59 24.01
CA VAL A 94 -9.12 20.55 24.93
C VAL A 94 -10.07 20.43 26.10
N PHE A 95 -10.40 19.20 26.46
CA PHE A 95 -11.19 18.87 27.63
C PHE A 95 -10.33 18.08 28.61
N GLN A 96 -10.66 18.17 29.90
CA GLN A 96 -9.95 17.46 30.95
C GLN A 96 -10.90 16.66 31.82
N SER A 97 -10.43 15.50 32.31
CA SER A 97 -11.14 14.77 33.36
C SER A 97 -11.01 15.48 34.70
N THR A 98 -12.08 15.44 35.49
CA THR A 98 -12.12 15.86 36.90
C THR A 98 -11.81 14.72 37.86
N ARG A 99 -11.76 13.47 37.38
CA ARG A 99 -11.55 12.26 38.20
C ARG A 99 -10.34 11.41 37.81
N ARG A 100 -9.89 11.50 36.56
CA ARG A 100 -8.81 10.67 36.02
C ARG A 100 -7.56 11.52 35.78
N TYR A 101 -6.42 10.97 36.16
CA TYR A 101 -5.10 11.55 35.92
C TYR A 101 -4.28 10.64 35.01
N MET A 102 -3.35 11.22 34.27
CA MET A 102 -2.47 10.51 33.37
C MET A 102 -1.58 9.52 34.13
N LYS A 103 -1.29 8.40 33.49
CA LYS A 103 -0.30 7.42 33.97
C LYS A 103 1.09 7.81 33.47
N GLY A 104 2.11 7.51 34.27
CA GLY A 104 3.52 7.71 33.87
C GLY A 104 4.00 9.16 33.96
N THR A 105 3.25 10.04 34.63
CA THR A 105 3.73 11.35 35.09
C THR A 105 4.41 11.20 36.46
N ALA A 106 5.22 12.18 36.87
CA ALA A 106 5.79 12.18 38.22
C ALA A 106 4.65 12.25 39.27
N ASP A 107 4.84 11.65 40.46
CA ASP A 107 3.77 11.52 41.48
C ASP A 107 3.20 12.88 41.96
N ASP A 108 3.99 13.95 41.84
CA ASP A 108 3.60 15.34 42.13
C ASP A 108 2.95 16.05 40.94
N GLU A 109 3.15 15.54 39.72
CA GLU A 109 2.62 16.07 38.47
C GLU A 109 1.29 15.38 38.13
N GLN A 110 0.25 15.70 38.90
CA GLN A 110 -1.12 15.21 38.68
C GLN A 110 -1.77 15.88 37.45
N ILE A 111 -1.36 15.49 36.25
CA ILE A 111 -1.95 15.96 35.00
C ILE A 111 -3.26 15.19 34.75
N PRO A 112 -4.41 15.87 34.57
CA PRO A 112 -5.68 15.20 34.28
C PRO A 112 -5.61 14.50 32.93
N VAL A 113 -6.33 13.39 32.74
CA VAL A 113 -6.53 12.80 31.41
C VAL A 113 -7.17 13.85 30.51
N LEU A 114 -6.59 14.07 29.33
CA LEU A 114 -7.06 15.08 28.38
C LEU A 114 -7.78 14.42 27.21
N TYR A 115 -8.74 15.15 26.64
CA TYR A 115 -9.48 14.75 25.47
C TYR A 115 -9.48 15.87 24.43
N VAL A 116 -9.48 15.49 23.16
CA VAL A 116 -9.65 16.42 22.03
C VAL A 116 -10.66 15.86 21.06
N ILE A 117 -11.50 16.74 20.52
CA ILE A 117 -12.38 16.41 19.40
C ILE A 117 -11.64 16.70 18.11
N ARG A 118 -11.46 15.68 17.28
CA ARG A 118 -10.70 15.75 16.02
C ARG A 118 -11.63 15.48 14.84
N HIS A 119 -11.54 16.36 13.83
CA HIS A 119 -12.19 16.18 12.54
C HIS A 119 -11.35 15.21 11.68
N CYS A 120 -11.98 14.14 11.21
CA CYS A 120 -11.38 13.14 10.34
C CYS A 120 -12.04 13.26 8.97
N VAL A 121 -11.27 13.68 7.98
CA VAL A 121 -11.69 13.71 6.58
C VAL A 121 -10.63 13.00 5.76
N PHE A 122 -10.98 11.87 5.17
CA PHE A 122 -10.10 11.16 4.26
C PHE A 122 -10.90 10.34 3.25
N ASP A 123 -10.34 10.25 2.05
CA ASP A 123 -10.85 9.37 1.01
C ASP A 123 -10.07 8.05 1.07
N HIS A 124 -10.76 6.92 0.96
CA HIS A 124 -10.11 5.61 0.86
C HIS A 124 -10.86 4.71 -0.12
N TYR A 125 -10.18 3.69 -0.66
CA TYR A 125 -10.87 2.64 -1.41
C TYR A 125 -11.69 1.74 -0.47
N PRO A 126 -12.81 1.17 -0.95
CA PRO A 126 -13.54 0.17 -0.16
C PRO A 126 -12.61 -0.94 0.32
N TYR A 127 -12.73 -1.35 1.59
CA TYR A 127 -11.79 -2.26 2.24
C TYR A 127 -11.73 -3.67 1.63
N ASP A 128 -12.75 -4.07 0.91
CA ASP A 128 -12.86 -5.34 0.19
C ASP A 128 -12.26 -5.29 -1.23
N MET A 129 -11.82 -4.11 -1.69
CA MET A 129 -11.27 -3.92 -3.02
C MET A 129 -9.76 -3.98 -3.02
N ASP A 130 -9.21 -4.88 -3.84
CA ASP A 130 -7.78 -5.00 -4.07
C ASP A 130 -7.30 -3.98 -5.11
N VAL A 131 -6.93 -2.78 -4.65
CA VAL A 131 -6.47 -1.67 -5.50
C VAL A 131 -4.96 -1.50 -5.37
N LEU A 132 -4.24 -1.71 -6.47
CA LEU A 132 -2.82 -1.40 -6.57
C LEU A 132 -2.64 -0.01 -7.17
N GLU A 133 -2.25 0.96 -6.34
CA GLU A 133 -1.98 2.32 -6.79
C GLU A 133 -0.51 2.50 -7.16
N LEU A 134 -0.26 2.65 -8.46
CA LEU A 134 1.02 3.07 -8.98
C LEU A 134 0.83 4.34 -9.81
N ASN A 135 1.84 5.20 -9.80
CA ASN A 135 1.89 6.32 -10.73
C ASN A 135 2.39 5.84 -12.10
N ASP A 136 2.14 6.65 -13.13
CA ASP A 136 2.49 6.31 -14.52
C ASP A 136 4.00 6.06 -14.69
N GLU A 137 4.86 6.82 -14.02
CA GLU A 137 6.32 6.66 -14.08
C GLU A 137 6.77 5.28 -13.55
N THR A 138 6.14 4.81 -12.48
CA THR A 138 6.40 3.49 -11.90
C THR A 138 5.92 2.40 -12.83
N ILE A 139 4.74 2.57 -13.45
CA ILE A 139 4.21 1.62 -14.42
C ILE A 139 5.14 1.50 -15.64
N GLU A 140 5.65 2.61 -16.18
CA GLU A 140 6.62 2.56 -17.29
C GLU A 140 7.93 1.89 -16.88
N THR A 141 8.40 2.14 -15.65
CA THR A 141 9.57 1.44 -15.09
C THR A 141 9.34 -0.07 -14.99
N MET A 142 8.14 -0.50 -14.61
CA MET A 142 7.78 -1.92 -14.57
C MET A 142 7.69 -2.54 -15.97
N LYS A 143 7.19 -1.82 -16.98
CA LYS A 143 7.18 -2.28 -18.37
C LYS A 143 8.61 -2.48 -18.91
N GLU A 144 9.51 -1.56 -18.59
CA GLU A 144 10.94 -1.70 -18.91
C GLU A 144 11.55 -2.92 -18.20
N ALA A 145 11.27 -3.09 -16.91
CA ALA A 145 11.74 -4.26 -16.16
C ALA A 145 11.24 -5.59 -16.77
N TYR A 146 9.96 -5.65 -17.15
CA TYR A 146 9.40 -6.78 -17.89
C TYR A 146 10.18 -7.06 -19.17
N TRP A 147 10.47 -6.03 -19.97
CA TRP A 147 11.20 -6.18 -21.23
C TRP A 147 12.60 -6.75 -21.00
N GLN A 148 13.36 -6.19 -20.05
CA GLN A 148 14.71 -6.65 -19.73
C GLN A 148 14.72 -8.11 -19.24
N ILE A 149 13.73 -8.50 -18.42
CA ILE A 149 13.62 -9.87 -17.91
C ILE A 149 13.24 -10.83 -19.03
N ARG A 150 12.34 -10.45 -19.95
CA ARG A 150 12.02 -11.25 -21.14
C ARG A 150 13.22 -11.43 -22.06
N ILE A 151 14.01 -10.38 -22.28
CA ILE A 151 15.30 -10.49 -23.00
C ILE A 151 16.21 -11.50 -22.27
N ALA A 152 16.41 -11.34 -20.96
CA ALA A 152 17.27 -12.22 -20.18
C ALA A 152 16.81 -13.69 -20.25
N GLY A 153 15.49 -13.94 -20.24
CA GLY A 153 14.92 -15.28 -20.41
C GLY A 153 15.26 -15.91 -21.76
N ILE A 154 15.09 -15.16 -22.85
CA ILE A 154 15.46 -15.62 -24.21
C ILE A 154 16.95 -15.96 -24.28
N TYR A 155 17.82 -15.09 -23.75
CA TYR A 155 19.25 -15.37 -23.72
C TYR A 155 19.59 -16.60 -22.88
N ALA A 156 18.96 -16.77 -21.72
CA ALA A 156 19.16 -17.93 -20.86
C ALA A 156 18.76 -19.23 -21.58
N ASP A 157 17.58 -19.25 -22.21
CA ASP A 157 17.10 -20.39 -22.99
C ASP A 157 18.08 -20.75 -24.13
N ARG A 158 18.53 -19.75 -24.90
CA ARG A 158 19.43 -19.95 -26.04
C ARG A 158 20.82 -20.47 -25.64
N VAL A 159 21.36 -19.97 -24.54
CA VAL A 159 22.62 -20.48 -23.98
C VAL A 159 22.42 -21.89 -23.43
N ASP A 160 21.30 -22.17 -22.76
CA ASP A 160 20.98 -23.50 -22.21
C ASP A 160 20.97 -24.58 -23.30
N TRP A 161 20.28 -24.31 -24.42
CA TRP A 161 20.21 -25.23 -25.56
C TRP A 161 21.55 -25.41 -26.26
N MET A 162 22.32 -24.34 -26.43
CA MET A 162 23.67 -24.43 -27.01
C MET A 162 24.58 -25.32 -26.14
N MET A 163 24.59 -25.08 -24.84
CA MET A 163 25.46 -25.80 -23.91
C MET A 163 25.00 -27.24 -23.64
N SER A 164 23.72 -27.52 -23.86
CA SER A 164 23.16 -28.89 -23.83
C SER A 164 23.42 -29.69 -25.11
N GLY A 165 23.92 -29.03 -26.17
CA GLY A 165 24.16 -29.63 -27.48
C GLY A 165 22.90 -29.75 -28.36
N ASP A 166 21.80 -29.09 -27.98
CA ASP A 166 20.55 -29.04 -28.75
C ASP A 166 20.63 -28.02 -29.90
N ASP A 167 21.34 -26.90 -29.70
CA ASP A 167 21.64 -25.88 -30.70
C ASP A 167 23.14 -25.86 -31.06
N GLY A 168 23.45 -25.69 -32.36
CA GLY A 168 24.78 -25.29 -32.82
C GLY A 168 24.98 -23.78 -32.76
N GLU A 169 26.23 -23.29 -32.89
CA GLU A 169 26.56 -21.85 -32.81
C GLU A 169 25.74 -20.99 -33.79
N ASP A 170 25.68 -21.39 -35.07
CA ASP A 170 24.92 -20.66 -36.10
C ASP A 170 23.42 -20.64 -35.78
N THR A 171 22.86 -21.79 -35.36
CA THR A 171 21.44 -21.93 -35.00
C THR A 171 21.08 -21.08 -33.77
N MET A 172 21.95 -21.04 -32.77
CA MET A 172 21.78 -20.20 -31.59
C MET A 172 21.70 -18.71 -31.97
N GLN A 173 22.59 -18.24 -32.84
CA GLN A 173 22.61 -16.85 -33.30
C GLN A 173 21.41 -16.47 -34.17
N GLU A 174 20.95 -17.38 -35.04
CA GLU A 174 19.77 -17.17 -35.89
C GLU A 174 18.50 -17.07 -35.03
N ARG A 175 18.24 -18.07 -34.18
CA ARG A 175 17.04 -18.12 -33.33
C ARG A 175 16.98 -16.99 -32.32
N LEU A 176 18.12 -16.61 -31.72
CA LEU A 176 18.18 -15.47 -30.81
C LEU A 176 17.68 -14.18 -31.48
N LYS A 177 18.10 -13.91 -32.73
CA LYS A 177 17.64 -12.73 -33.48
C LYS A 177 16.15 -12.80 -33.77
N GLU A 178 15.65 -13.96 -34.17
CA GLU A 178 14.22 -14.18 -34.46
C GLU A 178 13.36 -13.95 -33.22
N GLU A 179 13.76 -14.50 -32.07
CA GLU A 179 13.00 -14.40 -30.81
C GLU A 179 13.03 -12.99 -30.22
N LEU A 180 14.16 -12.29 -30.30
CA LEU A 180 14.22 -10.87 -29.90
C LEU A 180 13.32 -10.01 -30.79
N ALA A 181 13.32 -10.24 -32.11
CA ALA A 181 12.44 -9.53 -33.03
C ALA A 181 10.95 -9.87 -32.81
N ALA A 182 10.65 -11.11 -32.38
CA ALA A 182 9.30 -11.51 -31.99
C ALA A 182 8.87 -10.80 -30.69
N LEU A 183 9.75 -10.71 -29.70
CA LEU A 183 9.49 -10.00 -28.44
C LEU A 183 9.23 -8.51 -28.67
N GLU A 184 10.00 -7.85 -29.55
CA GLU A 184 9.76 -6.45 -29.90
C GLU A 184 8.35 -6.24 -30.48
N LYS A 185 7.90 -7.14 -31.37
CA LYS A 185 6.54 -7.11 -31.93
C LYS A 185 5.47 -7.38 -30.88
N GLU A 186 5.72 -8.33 -29.98
CA GLU A 186 4.84 -8.63 -28.85
C GLU A 186 4.64 -7.38 -27.99
N ILE A 187 5.73 -6.75 -27.54
CA ILE A 187 5.67 -5.55 -26.68
C ILE A 187 4.99 -4.39 -27.39
N ALA A 188 5.27 -4.17 -28.67
CA ALA A 188 4.65 -3.09 -29.45
C ALA A 188 3.13 -3.24 -29.62
N SER A 189 2.60 -4.47 -29.53
CA SER A 189 1.17 -4.76 -29.68
C SER A 189 0.48 -5.18 -28.38
N LYS A 190 1.22 -5.26 -27.26
CA LYS A 190 0.73 -5.78 -25.98
C LYS A 190 -0.30 -4.85 -25.36
N ASN A 191 -1.44 -5.43 -24.94
CA ASN A 191 -2.43 -4.75 -24.11
C ASN A 191 -2.13 -5.01 -22.63
N TRP A 192 -1.47 -4.05 -21.98
CA TRP A 192 -1.05 -4.15 -20.59
C TRP A 192 -2.19 -4.21 -19.57
N SER A 193 -3.43 -3.91 -19.94
CA SER A 193 -4.60 -3.98 -19.04
C SER A 193 -5.16 -5.39 -18.88
N HIS A 194 -4.76 -6.33 -19.74
CA HIS A 194 -5.13 -7.74 -19.64
C HIS A 194 -3.85 -8.57 -19.62
N PRO A 195 -3.51 -9.20 -18.48
CA PRO A 195 -2.33 -10.06 -18.45
C PRO A 195 -2.56 -11.25 -19.39
N TYR A 196 -1.48 -11.76 -19.98
CA TYR A 196 -1.55 -13.01 -20.72
C TYR A 196 -1.87 -14.16 -19.74
N ASP A 197 -3.13 -14.59 -19.71
CA ASP A 197 -3.56 -15.76 -18.96
C ASP A 197 -3.20 -17.00 -19.78
N GLY A 198 -1.97 -17.51 -19.61
CA GLY A 198 -1.46 -18.73 -20.26
C GLY A 198 -2.19 -20.03 -19.85
N TRP A 199 -3.47 -19.94 -19.48
CA TRP A 199 -4.33 -21.04 -19.02
C TRP A 199 -5.63 -21.19 -19.84
N ASP A 200 -5.74 -20.54 -20.99
CA ASP A 200 -6.78 -20.87 -21.99
C ASP A 200 -6.25 -21.96 -22.96
N GLU A 201 -6.18 -23.21 -22.47
CA GLU A 201 -6.19 -24.45 -23.28
C GLU A 201 -7.09 -25.52 -22.64
#